data_AF-A0A7Y5KXA7-F1
#
_entry.id   AF-A0A7Y5KXA7-F1
#
_cell.length_a   1.000
_cell.length_b   1.000
_cell.length_c   1.000
_cell.angle_alpha   90.00
_cell.angle_beta   90.00
_cell.angle_gamma   90.00
#
_symmetry.space_group_name_H-M   'P 1'
#
loop_
_entity.id
_entity.type
_entity.pdbx_description
1 polymer ?
#
loop_
_entity_poly.entity_id
_entity_poly.type
_entity_poly.pdbx_seq_one_letter_code
_entity_poly.pdbx_strand_id
1 'polypeptide(L)'
;MRFLDCDQLQLGIVPEPPSTSEVSHSSDSELSEIVQLDPATVAEVLLTIPGISCSSTADPASWDWEAILAASDMTMRIVMTLLESDERGPFWGGFALHGRVSVDELWRVAQELRARLGSIWIHDASCMMRTPDAFREYVES
;
A
#
# COMPACT_ATOMS: atom_id res chain seq x y z
N MET A 1 20.29 -0.43 8.75
CA MET A 1 19.27 -0.33 7.69
C MET A 1 18.98 -1.73 7.17
N ARG A 2 17.81 -2.28 7.49
CA ARG A 2 17.35 -3.60 7.01
C ARG A 2 16.57 -3.38 5.72
N PHE A 3 16.79 -4.26 4.73
CA PHE A 3 16.07 -4.22 3.47
C PHE A 3 15.11 -5.39 3.37
N LEU A 4 14.00 -5.15 2.68
CA LEU A 4 12.97 -6.11 2.36
C LEU A 4 12.95 -6.35 0.85
N ASP A 5 12.73 -7.60 0.48
CA ASP A 5 12.40 -8.00 -0.89
C ASP A 5 10.87 -8.11 -0.96
N CYS A 6 10.23 -7.15 -1.62
CA CYS A 6 8.77 -7.04 -1.66
C CYS A 6 8.16 -8.21 -2.44
N ASP A 7 8.86 -8.74 -3.44
CA ASP A 7 8.37 -9.85 -4.26
C ASP A 7 8.40 -11.17 -3.47
N GLN A 8 9.48 -11.42 -2.72
CA GLN A 8 9.57 -12.59 -1.85
C GLN A 8 8.53 -12.58 -0.73
N LEU A 9 8.26 -11.39 -0.18
CA LEU A 9 7.33 -11.21 0.95
C LEU A 9 5.90 -10.92 0.51
N GLN A 10 5.64 -10.80 -0.80
CA GLN A 10 4.36 -10.39 -1.39
C GLN A 10 3.75 -9.17 -0.68
N LEU A 11 4.57 -8.14 -0.50
CA LEU A 11 4.15 -6.97 0.28
C LEU A 11 3.10 -6.16 -0.48
N GLY A 12 2.12 -5.68 0.27
CA GLY A 12 1.14 -4.72 -0.21
C GLY A 12 0.82 -3.65 0.82
N ILE A 13 0.35 -2.49 0.35
CA ILE A 13 -0.27 -1.47 1.21
C ILE A 13 -1.76 -1.47 0.91
N VAL A 14 -2.60 -1.71 1.90
CA VAL A 14 -4.05 -1.87 1.69
C VAL A 14 -4.86 -0.92 2.55
N PRO A 15 -6.05 -0.49 2.08
CA PRO A 15 -7.05 0.10 2.97
C PRO A 15 -7.58 -0.97 3.92
N GLU A 16 -7.76 -0.64 5.19
CA GLU A 16 -8.46 -1.50 6.15
C GLU A 16 -9.80 -0.87 6.57
N PRO A 17 -10.85 -1.66 6.88
CA PRO A 17 -11.96 -1.16 7.69
C PRO A 17 -11.47 -0.48 8.98
N PRO A 18 -12.23 0.48 9.55
CA PRO A 18 -11.88 1.17 10.79
C PRO A 18 -12.03 0.22 12.01
N SER A 19 -11.20 -0.82 12.08
CA SER A 19 -11.08 -1.71 13.22
C SER A 19 -10.06 -1.15 14.23
N THR A 20 -10.18 -1.53 15.50
CA THR A 20 -9.31 -1.06 16.60
C THR A 20 -8.14 -1.99 16.91
N SER A 21 -7.98 -3.10 16.18
CA SER A 21 -6.86 -4.04 16.40
C SER A 21 -5.61 -3.58 15.64
N GLU A 22 -4.41 -3.92 16.11
CA GLU A 22 -3.14 -3.56 15.43
C GLU A 22 -2.69 -4.61 14.39
N VAL A 23 -3.34 -5.77 14.42
CA VAL A 23 -3.07 -6.94 13.56
C VAL A 23 -4.41 -7.56 13.16
N SER A 24 -4.54 -7.93 11.89
CA SER A 24 -5.73 -8.60 11.36
C SER A 24 -5.36 -9.67 10.33
N HIS A 25 -6.25 -10.65 10.14
CA HIS A 25 -6.16 -11.65 9.08
C HIS A 25 -7.03 -11.21 7.91
N SER A 26 -6.51 -11.27 6.69
CA SER A 26 -7.35 -11.04 5.51
C SER A 26 -8.36 -12.18 5.38
N SER A 27 -9.65 -11.89 5.56
CA SER A 27 -10.75 -12.83 5.32
C SER A 27 -11.81 -12.22 4.39
N ASP A 28 -12.38 -13.02 3.48
CA ASP A 28 -13.36 -12.59 2.48
C ASP A 28 -14.62 -11.91 3.08
N SER A 29 -14.87 -12.10 4.38
CA SER A 29 -16.05 -11.58 5.08
C SER A 29 -15.95 -10.08 5.40
N GLU A 30 -14.73 -9.51 5.42
CA GLU A 30 -14.45 -8.13 5.87
C GLU A 30 -14.35 -7.12 4.72
N LEU A 31 -14.39 -7.60 3.47
CA LEU A 31 -14.34 -6.75 2.27
C LEU A 31 -15.52 -5.75 2.19
N SER A 32 -16.63 -6.05 2.86
CA SER A 32 -17.83 -5.22 2.89
C SER A 32 -17.65 -3.89 3.65
N GLU A 33 -16.60 -3.77 4.47
CA GLU A 33 -16.33 -2.60 5.32
C GLU A 33 -15.07 -1.83 4.91
N ILE A 34 -14.41 -2.22 3.80
CA ILE A 34 -13.23 -1.52 3.31
C ILE A 34 -13.60 -0.08 2.93
N VAL A 35 -12.76 0.86 3.37
CA VAL A 35 -12.89 2.27 2.99
C VAL A 35 -12.76 2.39 1.48
N GLN A 36 -13.86 2.80 0.83
CA GLN A 36 -13.91 3.04 -0.60
C GLN A 36 -13.21 4.37 -0.91
N LEU A 37 -11.93 4.28 -1.30
CA LEU A 37 -11.14 5.43 -1.72
C LEU A 37 -11.08 5.52 -3.24
N ASP A 38 -11.18 6.74 -3.76
CA ASP A 38 -11.03 7.04 -5.17
C ASP A 38 -9.55 6.85 -5.60
N PRO A 39 -9.24 6.03 -6.62
CA PRO A 39 -7.87 5.76 -7.05
C PRO A 39 -7.08 7.02 -7.43
N ALA A 40 -7.73 8.02 -8.04
CA ALA A 40 -7.07 9.27 -8.41
C ALA A 40 -6.62 10.07 -7.17
N THR A 41 -7.49 10.18 -6.18
CA THR A 41 -7.17 10.80 -4.87
C THR A 41 -6.00 10.09 -4.19
N VAL A 42 -5.98 8.75 -4.19
CA VAL A 42 -4.89 7.98 -3.58
C VAL A 42 -3.58 8.19 -4.34
N ALA A 43 -3.61 8.16 -5.68
CA ALA A 43 -2.45 8.42 -6.52
C ALA A 43 -1.87 9.82 -6.29
N GLU A 44 -2.72 10.84 -6.23
CA GLU A 44 -2.31 12.22 -5.93
C GLU A 44 -1.58 12.29 -4.58
N VAL A 45 -2.16 11.68 -3.54
CA VAL A 45 -1.53 11.63 -2.21
C VAL A 45 -0.19 10.90 -2.25
N LEU A 46 -0.12 9.73 -2.88
CA LEU A 46 1.12 8.95 -3.00
C LEU A 46 2.23 9.77 -3.68
N LEU A 47 1.90 10.48 -4.76
CA LEU A 47 2.87 11.27 -5.53
C LEU A 47 3.37 12.52 -4.81
N THR A 48 2.71 12.96 -3.74
CA THR A 48 3.25 14.04 -2.89
C THR A 48 4.33 13.56 -1.92
N ILE A 49 4.53 12.24 -1.78
CA ILE A 49 5.53 11.68 -0.86
C ILE A 49 6.92 11.79 -1.51
N PRO A 50 7.92 12.38 -0.82
CA PRO A 50 9.26 12.55 -1.39
C PRO A 50 9.89 11.24 -1.85
N GLY A 51 10.53 11.29 -3.02
CA GLY A 51 11.19 10.14 -3.66
C GLY A 51 10.27 9.28 -4.54
N ILE A 52 8.96 9.53 -4.52
CA ILE A 52 7.99 8.82 -5.37
C ILE A 52 7.73 9.63 -6.64
N SER A 53 7.72 8.95 -7.78
CA SER A 53 7.35 9.53 -9.07
C SER A 53 6.48 8.57 -9.88
N CYS A 54 5.54 9.11 -10.65
CA CYS A 54 4.70 8.30 -11.53
C CYS A 54 5.55 7.75 -12.67
N SER A 55 5.50 6.45 -12.92
CA SER A 55 6.22 5.81 -14.04
C SER A 55 5.31 5.51 -15.24
N SER A 56 3.99 5.52 -15.02
CA SER A 56 2.97 5.33 -16.06
C SER A 56 2.32 6.65 -16.50
N THR A 57 1.80 6.69 -17.73
CA THR A 57 0.85 7.74 -18.18
C THR A 57 -0.60 7.29 -18.09
N ALA A 58 -0.84 6.10 -17.53
CA ALA A 58 -2.19 5.57 -17.36
C ALA A 58 -2.99 6.42 -16.36
N ASP A 59 -4.31 6.33 -16.48
CA ASP A 59 -5.24 6.85 -15.49
C ASP A 59 -5.06 6.08 -14.16
N PRO A 60 -5.07 6.73 -12.98
CA PRO A 60 -5.07 6.06 -11.68
C PRO A 60 -6.16 5.01 -11.49
N ALA A 61 -7.28 5.11 -12.20
CA ALA A 61 -8.34 4.11 -12.24
C ALA A 61 -8.06 2.94 -13.21
N SER A 62 -6.82 2.80 -13.70
CA SER A 62 -6.35 1.70 -14.53
C SER A 62 -5.47 0.73 -13.74
N TRP A 63 -5.59 -0.56 -14.05
CA TRP A 63 -4.70 -1.62 -13.58
C TRP A 63 -3.25 -1.46 -14.04
N ASP A 64 -3.00 -0.61 -15.05
CA ASP A 64 -1.67 -0.28 -15.57
C ASP A 64 -1.03 0.95 -14.89
N TRP A 65 -1.66 1.49 -13.85
CA TRP A 65 -1.10 2.60 -13.11
C TRP A 65 0.01 2.14 -12.16
N GLU A 66 1.16 2.82 -12.23
CA GLU A 66 2.30 2.54 -11.37
C GLU A 66 3.11 3.81 -11.06
N ALA A 67 3.73 3.76 -9.88
CA ALA A 67 4.72 4.71 -9.43
C ALA A 67 6.00 3.99 -8.98
N ILE A 68 7.09 4.74 -8.85
CA ILE A 68 8.38 4.26 -8.40
C ILE A 68 8.84 5.12 -7.23
N LEU A 69 9.21 4.45 -6.14
CA LEU A 69 10.05 5.02 -5.09
C LEU A 69 11.50 4.66 -5.40
N ALA A 70 12.34 5.68 -5.64
CA ALA A 70 13.76 5.49 -5.91
C ALA A 70 14.62 6.23 -4.88
N ALA A 71 15.60 5.52 -4.31
CA ALA A 71 16.69 6.11 -3.56
C ALA A 71 18.03 5.52 -4.05
N SER A 72 19.15 6.02 -3.53
CA SER A 72 20.49 5.72 -4.06
C SER A 72 20.84 4.24 -4.18
N ASP A 73 20.25 3.38 -3.35
CA ASP A 73 20.57 1.96 -3.23
C ASP A 73 19.34 1.03 -3.26
N MET A 74 18.16 1.58 -3.57
CA MET A 74 16.91 0.84 -3.57
C MET A 74 15.91 1.37 -4.60
N THR A 75 15.03 0.49 -5.05
CA THR A 75 13.96 0.83 -5.98
C THR A 75 12.78 -0.08 -5.68
N MET A 76 11.63 0.55 -5.44
CA MET A 76 10.36 -0.14 -5.23
C MET A 76 9.35 0.37 -6.25
N ARG A 77 8.79 -0.54 -7.04
CA ARG A 77 7.61 -0.28 -7.87
C ARG A 77 6.36 -0.43 -7.02
N ILE A 78 5.43 0.51 -7.19
CA ILE A 78 4.17 0.60 -6.47
C ILE A 78 3.08 0.51 -7.52
N VAL A 79 2.44 -0.65 -7.60
CA VAL A 79 1.45 -0.96 -8.64
C VAL A 79 0.06 -0.84 -8.05
N MET A 80 -0.82 -0.08 -8.73
CA MET A 80 -2.20 0.11 -8.31
C MET A 80 -2.95 -1.22 -8.35
N THR A 81 -3.72 -1.51 -7.31
CA THR A 81 -4.74 -2.55 -7.34
C THR A 81 -6.11 -1.92 -7.12
N LEU A 82 -7.12 -2.43 -7.80
CA LEU A 82 -8.46 -1.87 -7.82
C LEU A 82 -9.49 -2.89 -7.31
N LEU A 83 -10.61 -2.40 -6.81
CA LEU A 83 -11.80 -3.18 -6.54
C LEU A 83 -12.87 -2.74 -7.54
N GLU A 84 -13.35 -3.67 -8.36
CA GLU A 84 -14.43 -3.38 -9.30
C GLU A 84 -15.76 -3.17 -8.55
N SER A 85 -16.52 -2.15 -8.93
CA SER A 85 -17.87 -1.91 -8.42
C SER A 85 -18.82 -1.59 -9.57
N ASP A 86 -19.99 -2.23 -9.56
CA ASP A 86 -20.95 -2.23 -10.66
C ASP A 86 -21.50 -0.83 -11.02
N GLU A 87 -21.55 0.12 -10.07
CA GLU A 87 -22.26 1.39 -10.28
C GLU A 87 -21.42 2.67 -10.09
N ARG A 88 -20.21 2.58 -9.50
CA ARG A 88 -19.41 3.76 -9.10
C ARG A 88 -18.01 3.81 -9.69
N GLY A 89 -17.65 2.85 -10.53
CA GLY A 89 -16.29 2.70 -11.04
C GLY A 89 -15.36 2.00 -10.05
N PRO A 90 -14.08 1.83 -10.41
CA PRO A 90 -13.14 1.12 -9.55
C PRO A 90 -12.80 1.94 -8.30
N PHE A 91 -12.69 1.26 -7.18
CA PHE A 91 -12.13 1.82 -5.95
C PHE A 91 -10.70 1.35 -5.77
N TRP A 92 -9.92 2.08 -4.98
CA TRP A 92 -8.58 1.65 -4.61
C TRP A 92 -8.65 0.38 -3.75
N GLY A 93 -8.01 -0.69 -4.22
CA GLY A 93 -7.86 -1.96 -3.50
C GLY A 93 -6.56 -2.10 -2.72
N GLY A 94 -5.62 -1.16 -2.92
CA GLY A 94 -4.29 -1.23 -2.35
C GLY A 94 -3.18 -1.01 -3.38
N PHE A 95 -1.95 -1.18 -2.95
CA PHE A 95 -0.77 -1.21 -3.79
C PHE A 95 -0.06 -2.55 -3.65
N ALA A 96 0.24 -3.20 -4.77
CA ALA A 96 1.21 -4.28 -4.81
C ALA A 96 2.62 -3.67 -4.87
N LEU A 97 3.53 -4.15 -4.03
CA LEU A 97 4.90 -3.64 -3.96
C LEU A 97 5.86 -4.65 -4.60
N HIS A 98 6.76 -4.15 -5.46
CA HIS A 98 7.75 -4.97 -6.14
C HIS A 98 9.15 -4.36 -6.00
N GLY A 99 10.18 -5.21 -5.96
CA GLY A 99 11.56 -4.79 -5.82
C GLY A 99 12.03 -4.71 -4.37
N ARG A 100 12.92 -3.75 -4.08
CA ARG A 100 13.64 -3.67 -2.80
C ARG A 100 13.40 -2.34 -2.13
N VAL A 101 13.05 -2.37 -0.84
CA VAL A 101 12.82 -1.19 0.00
C VAL A 101 13.47 -1.36 1.36
N SER A 102 13.84 -0.28 2.03
CA SER A 102 14.23 -0.36 3.44
C SER A 102 13.00 -0.39 4.34
N VAL A 103 13.13 -0.98 5.53
CA VAL A 103 12.04 -0.96 6.53
C VAL A 103 11.61 0.47 6.85
N ASP A 104 12.57 1.38 7.02
CA ASP A 104 12.32 2.79 7.32
C ASP A 104 11.53 3.50 6.22
N GLU A 105 11.87 3.25 4.94
CA GLU A 105 11.18 3.88 3.80
C GLU A 105 9.76 3.32 3.62
N LEU A 106 9.58 2.01 3.75
CA LEU A 106 8.24 1.40 3.70
C LEU A 106 7.36 1.94 4.84
N TRP A 107 7.90 1.99 6.05
CA TRP A 107 7.21 2.56 7.21
C TRP A 107 6.83 4.02 6.98
N ARG A 108 7.77 4.85 6.48
CA ARG A 108 7.54 6.26 6.17
C ARG A 108 6.42 6.45 5.16
N VAL A 109 6.47 5.72 4.05
CA VAL A 109 5.42 5.80 2.99
C VAL A 109 4.07 5.40 3.57
N ALA A 110 4.00 4.28 4.29
CA ALA A 110 2.75 3.80 4.87
C ALA A 110 2.18 4.78 5.92
N GLN A 111 3.03 5.41 6.74
CA GLN A 111 2.61 6.43 7.70
C GLN A 111 2.12 7.73 7.03
N GLU A 112 2.79 8.21 5.99
CA GLU A 112 2.36 9.39 5.23
C GLU A 112 1.00 9.16 4.54
N LEU A 113 0.80 7.97 3.96
CA LEU A 113 -0.50 7.57 3.44
C LEU A 113 -1.54 7.52 4.57
N ARG A 114 -1.21 6.89 5.70
CA ARG A 114 -2.12 6.76 6.86
C ARG A 114 -2.58 8.11 7.39
N ALA A 115 -1.66 9.07 7.49
CA ALA A 115 -1.95 10.41 7.97
C ALA A 115 -2.93 11.19 7.07
N ARG A 116 -3.02 10.84 5.78
CA ARG A 116 -3.79 11.60 4.77
C ARG A 116 -5.04 10.89 4.29
N LEU A 117 -5.02 9.55 4.26
CA LEU A 117 -6.08 8.70 3.74
C LEU A 117 -6.83 7.93 4.85
N GLY A 118 -6.30 7.88 6.07
CA GLY A 118 -6.92 7.15 7.19
C GLY A 118 -6.33 5.75 7.37
N SER A 119 -7.17 4.72 7.49
CA SER A 119 -6.76 3.35 7.84
C SER A 119 -5.90 2.68 6.75
N ILE A 120 -4.58 2.79 6.88
CA ILE A 120 -3.58 2.20 5.99
C ILE A 120 -2.80 1.11 6.72
N TRP A 121 -2.65 -0.03 6.05
CA TRP A 121 -2.05 -1.24 6.58
C TRP A 121 -1.07 -1.87 5.59
N ILE A 122 -0.13 -2.67 6.11
CA ILE A 122 0.81 -3.46 5.33
C ILE A 122 0.38 -4.92 5.37
N HIS A 123 0.21 -5.50 4.18
CA HIS A 123 -0.13 -6.90 3.95
C HIS A 123 1.14 -7.68 3.53
N ASP A 124 1.26 -8.94 3.96
CA ASP A 124 2.34 -9.85 3.57
C ASP A 124 1.83 -11.20 3.04
N ALA A 125 2.73 -12.03 2.51
CA ALA A 125 2.43 -13.36 1.95
C ALA A 125 1.72 -14.33 2.91
N SER A 126 1.69 -14.05 4.21
CA SER A 126 0.96 -14.85 5.21
C SER A 126 -0.50 -14.40 5.37
N CYS A 127 -0.99 -13.53 4.49
CA CYS A 127 -2.31 -12.90 4.57
C CYS A 127 -2.51 -12.10 5.87
N MET A 128 -1.41 -11.69 6.49
CA MET A 128 -1.42 -10.90 7.70
C MET A 128 -1.38 -9.43 7.33
N MET A 129 -2.27 -8.66 7.94
CA MET A 129 -2.28 -7.21 7.83
C MET A 129 -1.80 -6.64 9.15
N ARG A 130 -0.93 -5.64 9.10
CA ARG A 130 -0.44 -4.90 10.28
C ARG A 130 -0.50 -3.41 10.05
N THR A 131 -0.68 -2.64 11.12
CA THR A 131 -0.37 -1.21 11.08
C THR A 131 1.11 -1.00 10.71
N PRO A 132 1.49 0.17 10.18
CA PRO A 132 2.89 0.44 9.85
C PRO A 132 3.84 0.18 11.02
N ASP A 133 3.44 0.58 12.24
CA ASP A 133 4.24 0.40 13.46
C ASP A 133 4.36 -1.09 13.84
N ALA A 134 3.25 -1.84 13.87
CA ALA A 134 3.27 -3.26 14.18
C ALA A 134 4.04 -4.09 13.13
N PHE A 135 3.97 -3.70 11.85
CA PHE A 135 4.76 -4.33 10.80
C PHE A 135 6.26 -4.10 11.02
N ARG A 136 6.65 -2.86 11.34
CA ARG A 136 8.04 -2.50 11.63
C ARG A 136 8.60 -3.30 12.79
N GLU A 137 7.88 -3.39 13.90
CA GLU A 137 8.30 -4.18 15.06
C GLU A 137 8.48 -5.67 14.71
N TYR A 138 7.53 -6.23 13.95
CA TYR A 138 7.61 -7.62 13.49
C TYR A 138 8.86 -7.89 12.64
N VAL A 139 9.17 -7.01 11.68
CA VAL A 139 10.35 -7.19 10.83
C VAL A 139 11.65 -6.75 11.50
N GLU A 140 11.63 -6.12 12.66
CA GLU A 140 12.84 -5.73 13.40
C GLU A 140 13.16 -6.68 14.57
N SER A 141 12.18 -7.49 15.01
CA SER A 141 12.39 -8.62 15.92
C SER A 141 13.23 -9.75 15.32
#